data_AF-R5KDB5-F1
#
_entry.id   AF-R5KDB5-F1
#
_cell.length_a   1.000
_cell.length_b   1.000
_cell.length_c   1.000
_cell.angle_alpha   90.00
_cell.angle_beta   90.00
_cell.angle_gamma   90.00
#
_symmetry.space_group_name_H-M   'P 1'
#
loop_
_entity.id
_entity.type
_entity.pdbx_description
1 polymer ?
#
loop_
_entity_poly.entity_id
_entity_poly.type
_entity_poly.pdbx_seq_one_letter_code
_entity_poly.pdbx_strand_id
1 'polypeptide(L)'
;MTKREIVIDITNPYVRSLMMAFEHFMLEECAGYAHSELRLLKEIQKCQYLLDNERTQIVERSRMPIMGNINPEKYQLTFKK
;
A
#
# COMPACT_ATOMS: atom_id res chain seq x y z
N MET A 1 -18.77 -2.81 16.36
CA MET A 1 -17.88 -1.63 16.36
C MET A 1 -17.77 -1.12 14.93
N THR A 2 -17.93 0.17 14.70
CA THR A 2 -17.72 0.79 13.38
C THR A 2 -16.22 0.91 13.11
N LYS A 3 -15.76 0.39 11.96
CA LYS A 3 -14.36 0.52 11.54
C LYS A 3 -14.05 2.00 11.28
N ARG A 4 -12.84 2.43 11.60
CA ARG A 4 -12.36 3.77 11.25
C ARG A 4 -12.04 3.79 9.76
N GLU A 5 -12.70 4.68 9.02
CA GLU A 5 -12.47 4.85 7.60
C GLU A 5 -11.16 5.60 7.33
N ILE A 6 -10.38 5.09 6.38
CA ILE A 6 -9.18 5.72 5.84
C ILE A 6 -9.41 5.92 4.35
N VAL A 7 -9.47 7.19 3.94
CA VAL A 7 -9.63 7.54 2.53
C VAL A 7 -8.27 7.55 1.86
N ILE A 8 -8.12 6.73 0.83
CA ILE A 8 -6.92 6.61 0.00
C ILE A 8 -7.23 7.21 -1.38
N ASP A 9 -6.45 8.21 -1.76
CA ASP A 9 -6.50 8.82 -3.09
C ASP A 9 -5.78 7.90 -4.10
N ILE A 10 -6.53 7.35 -5.05
CA ILE A 10 -6.00 6.45 -6.08
C ILE A 10 -5.27 7.18 -7.20
N THR A 11 -5.35 8.52 -7.26
CA THR A 11 -4.56 9.32 -8.19
C THR A 11 -3.17 9.60 -7.66
N ASN A 12 -2.95 9.43 -6.36
CA ASN A 12 -1.64 9.57 -5.72
C ASN A 12 -0.62 8.60 -6.35
N PRO A 13 0.55 9.09 -6.82
CA PRO A 13 1.55 8.27 -7.50
C PRO A 13 2.04 7.07 -6.68
N TYR A 14 2.19 7.21 -5.35
CA TYR A 14 2.63 6.13 -4.46
C TYR A 14 1.59 5.01 -4.40
N VAL A 15 0.31 5.35 -4.26
CA VAL A 15 -0.78 4.35 -4.24
C VAL A 15 -0.84 3.61 -5.57
N ARG A 16 -0.77 4.31 -6.70
CA ARG A 16 -0.76 3.70 -8.03
C ARG A 16 0.41 2.73 -8.21
N SER A 17 1.59 3.14 -7.77
CA SER A 17 2.80 2.30 -7.88
C SER A 17 2.69 1.04 -7.03
N LEU A 18 2.14 1.13 -5.81
CA LEU A 18 1.84 -0.03 -4.99
C LEU A 18 0.82 -0.97 -5.66
N MET A 19 -0.28 -0.44 -6.21
CA MET A 19 -1.27 -1.26 -6.91
C MET A 19 -0.66 -2.04 -8.06
N MET A 20 0.20 -1.41 -8.87
CA MET A 20 0.92 -2.09 -9.96
C MET A 20 1.89 -3.16 -9.45
N ALA A 21 2.63 -2.88 -8.36
CA ALA A 21 3.54 -3.86 -7.76
C ALA A 21 2.77 -5.11 -7.27
N PHE A 22 1.61 -4.91 -6.63
CA PHE A 22 0.73 -6.00 -6.22
C PHE A 22 0.13 -6.75 -7.41
N GLU A 23 -0.28 -6.06 -8.47
CA GLU A 23 -0.79 -6.68 -9.69
C GLU A 23 0.25 -7.61 -10.32
N HIS A 24 1.49 -7.14 -10.47
CA HIS A 24 2.59 -7.97 -10.97
C HIS A 24 2.88 -9.16 -10.06
N PHE A 25 2.90 -8.95 -8.74
CA PHE A 25 3.07 -10.03 -7.77
C PHE A 25 1.98 -11.10 -7.92
N MET A 26 0.71 -10.71 -8.04
CA MET A 26 -0.39 -11.66 -8.22
C MET A 26 -0.25 -12.46 -9.51
N LEU A 27 0.19 -11.81 -10.60
CA LEU A 27 0.46 -12.51 -11.87
C LEU A 27 1.59 -13.54 -11.72
N GLU A 28 2.68 -13.18 -11.05
CA GLU A 28 3.79 -14.10 -10.77
C GLU A 28 3.35 -15.28 -9.90
N GLU A 29 2.60 -15.02 -8.83
CA GLU A 29 2.08 -16.05 -7.93
C GLU A 29 1.14 -17.02 -8.63
N CYS A 30 0.19 -16.49 -9.41
CA CYS A 30 -0.73 -17.33 -10.19
C CYS A 30 -0.01 -18.15 -11.28
N ALA A 31 1.14 -17.68 -11.76
CA ALA A 31 2.01 -18.41 -12.69
C ALA A 31 2.97 -19.39 -11.99
N GLY A 32 2.98 -19.45 -10.66
CA GLY A 32 3.86 -20.34 -9.87
C GLY A 32 5.33 -19.92 -9.86
N TYR A 33 5.62 -18.63 -10.05
CA TYR A 33 7.01 -18.13 -10.06
C TYR A 33 7.62 -18.18 -8.65
N ALA A 34 8.82 -18.73 -8.54
CA ALA A 34 9.57 -18.70 -7.29
C ALA A 34 9.99 -17.25 -6.93
N HIS A 35 10.01 -16.95 -5.62
CA HIS A 35 10.52 -15.70 -5.04
C HIS A 35 9.77 -14.42 -5.43
N SER A 36 8.52 -14.53 -5.86
CA SER A 36 7.57 -13.43 -6.08
C SER A 36 7.49 -12.48 -4.86
N GLU A 37 7.40 -13.02 -3.64
CA GLU A 37 7.33 -12.25 -2.39
C GLU A 37 8.57 -11.36 -2.19
N LEU A 38 9.76 -11.88 -2.51
CA LEU A 38 11.01 -11.13 -2.40
C LEU A 38 11.07 -10.00 -3.44
N ARG A 39 10.54 -10.21 -4.65
CA ARG A 39 10.45 -9.16 -5.68
C ARG A 39 9.43 -8.09 -5.29
N LEU A 40 8.25 -8.50 -4.78
CA LEU A 40 7.26 -7.57 -4.24
C LEU A 40 7.86 -6.68 -3.15
N LEU A 41 8.59 -7.27 -2.20
CA LEU A 41 9.26 -6.50 -1.14
C LEU A 41 10.22 -5.45 -1.71
N LYS A 42 11.04 -5.82 -2.70
CA LYS A 42 11.96 -4.89 -3.36
C LYS A 42 11.24 -3.75 -4.08
N GLU A 43 10.14 -4.04 -4.78
CA GLU A 43 9.35 -3.02 -5.46
C GLU A 43 8.64 -2.08 -4.47
N ILE A 44 8.11 -2.60 -3.35
CA ILE A 44 7.55 -1.76 -2.28
C ILE A 44 8.63 -0.84 -1.70
N GLN A 45 9.82 -1.36 -1.39
CA GLN A 45 10.95 -0.55 -0.88
C GLN A 45 11.36 0.54 -1.87
N LYS A 46 11.43 0.20 -3.16
CA LYS A 46 11.72 1.17 -4.23
C LYS A 46 10.64 2.25 -4.32
N CYS A 47 9.36 1.89 -4.24
CA CYS A 47 8.26 2.85 -4.20
C CYS A 47 8.36 3.78 -2.99
N GLN A 48 8.66 3.24 -1.80
CA GLN A 48 8.84 4.02 -0.58
C GLN A 48 9.98 5.03 -0.72
N TYR A 49 11.09 4.64 -1.33
CA TYR A 49 12.24 5.52 -1.53
C TYR A 49 11.97 6.61 -2.58
N LEU A 50 11.41 6.24 -3.74
CA LEU A 50 11.22 7.19 -4.85
C LEU A 50 10.05 8.16 -4.62
N LEU A 51 9.06 7.77 -3.83
CA LEU A 51 7.79 8.50 -3.64
C LEU A 51 7.54 8.80 -2.15
N ASP A 52 8.59 9.07 -1.39
CA ASP A 52 8.50 9.31 0.06
C ASP A 52 7.65 10.54 0.39
N ASN A 53 7.67 11.56 -0.46
CA ASN A 53 6.83 12.75 -0.31
C ASN A 53 5.35 12.40 -0.42
N GLU A 54 4.96 11.68 -1.47
CA GLU A 54 3.60 11.23 -1.71
C GLU A 54 3.13 10.28 -0.60
N ARG A 55 4.02 9.40 -0.13
CA ARG A 55 3.78 8.50 1.00
C ARG A 55 3.53 9.27 2.30
N THR A 56 4.35 10.28 2.59
CA THR A 56 4.23 11.10 3.81
C THR A 56 2.89 11.84 3.84
N GLN A 57 2.48 12.42 2.71
CA GLN A 57 1.16 13.07 2.60
C GLN A 57 0.00 12.12 2.91
N ILE A 58 0.08 10.85 2.51
CA ILE A 58 -0.95 9.85 2.84
C ILE A 58 -0.97 9.56 4.34
N VAL A 59 0.21 9.37 4.95
CA VAL A 59 0.32 9.09 6.39
C VAL A 59 -0.27 10.23 7.21
N GLU A 60 0.08 11.48 6.88
CA GLU A 60 -0.42 12.68 7.56
C GLU A 60 -1.94 12.83 7.42
N ARG A 61 -2.49 12.60 6.22
CA ARG A 61 -3.95 12.66 5.97
C ARG A 61 -4.71 11.54 6.65
N SER A 62 -4.15 10.33 6.66
CA SER A 62 -4.82 9.13 7.19
C SER A 62 -4.91 9.10 8.71
N ARG A 63 -4.13 9.95 9.41
CA ARG A 63 -4.05 9.97 10.89
C ARG A 63 -3.88 8.56 11.47
N MET A 64 -3.11 7.74 10.75
CA MET A 64 -2.78 6.37 11.09
C MET A 64 -1.68 6.35 12.14
N PRO A 65 -1.68 5.39 13.09
CA PRO A 65 -0.53 5.18 13.95
C PRO A 65 0.67 4.79 13.07
N ILE A 66 1.71 5.62 13.10
CA ILE A 66 2.95 5.43 12.32
C ILE A 66 3.80 4.29 12.91
N MET A 67 3.57 3.95 14.18
CA MET A 67 4.29 2.89 14.89
C MET A 67 3.31 1.89 15.53
N GLY A 68 3.63 0.60 15.42
CA GLY A 68 2.89 -0.51 16.01
C GLY A 68 2.19 -1.42 14.98
N ASN A 69 1.62 -2.52 15.48
CA ASN A 69 0.86 -3.45 14.65
C ASN A 69 -0.48 -2.82 14.25
N ILE A 70 -0.66 -2.56 12.96
CA ILE A 70 -1.95 -2.14 12.40
C ILE A 70 -2.92 -3.31 12.58
N ASN A 71 -4.04 -3.08 13.27
CA ASN A 71 -5.11 -4.06 13.38
C ASN A 71 -6.13 -3.85 12.23
N PRO A 72 -6.20 -4.76 11.22
CA PRO A 72 -7.10 -4.61 10.06
C PRO A 72 -8.59 -4.65 10.41
N GLU A 73 -8.95 -5.15 11.59
CA GLU A 73 -10.34 -5.14 12.07
C GLU A 73 -10.79 -3.74 12.51
N LYS A 74 -9.85 -2.86 12.86
CA LYS A 74 -10.14 -1.48 13.31
C LYS A 74 -10.27 -0.49 12.16
N TYR A 75 -9.79 -0.82 10.97
CA TYR A 75 -9.67 0.10 9.85
C TYR A 75 -10.38 -0.42 8.61
N GLN A 76 -10.96 0.50 7.84
CA GLN A 76 -11.50 0.22 6.52
C GLN A 76 -10.86 1.20 5.53
N LEU A 77 -10.26 0.67 4.47
CA LEU A 77 -9.76 1.49 3.37
C LEU A 77 -10.91 1.81 2.42
N THR A 78 -11.07 3.09 2.10
CA THR A 78 -11.97 3.57 1.05
C THR A 78 -11.14 4.25 -0.02
N PHE A 79 -11.21 3.74 -1.24
CA PHE A 79 -10.48 4.27 -2.38
C PHE A 79 -11.31 5.35 -3.08
N LYS A 80 -10.76 6.54 -3.26
CA LYS A 80 -11.39 7.66 -3.97
C LYS A 80 -10.43 8.24 -5.01
N LYS A 81 -11.00 8.83 -6.06
CA LYS A 81 -10.25 9.66 -7.02
C LYS A 81 -10.14 11.09 -6.50
#